data_AF-A0A421J590-F1
#
_entry.id   AF-A0A421J590-F1
#
_cell.length_a   1.000
_cell.length_b   1.000
_cell.length_c   1.000
_cell.angle_alpha   90.00
_cell.angle_beta   90.00
_cell.angle_gamma   90.00
#
_symmetry.space_group_name_H-M   'P 1'
#
loop_
_entity.id
_entity.type
_entity.pdbx_description
1 polymer ?
#
loop_
_entity_poly.entity_id
_entity_poly.type
_entity_poly.pdbx_seq_one_letter_code
_entity_poly.pdbx_strand_id
1 'polypeptide(L)'
;MEDDSEKVELSLEIIVDPQADDSIRSEIENLAIDKITWMSIINSSLTKLYGISGSCLPYTITGENGRSAVLQIDPRDRDKFESSLFACTFNLNQYYSTIEANCTIRSSNSAE
;
A
#
# COMPACT_ATOMS: atom_id res chain seq x y z
N MET A 1 15.66 25.41 7.64
CA MET A 1 14.93 24.82 8.78
C MET A 1 14.45 23.48 8.31
N GLU A 2 15.27 22.46 8.51
CA GLU A 2 14.83 21.07 8.36
C GLU A 2 13.86 20.85 9.51
N ASP A 3 12.60 20.63 9.15
CA ASP A 3 11.54 20.32 10.09
C ASP A 3 11.88 18.95 10.68
N ASP A 4 12.37 18.95 11.92
CA ASP A 4 12.65 17.76 12.75
C ASP A 4 11.33 17.11 13.21
N SER A 5 10.33 17.05 12.32
CA SER A 5 9.09 16.33 12.58
C SER A 5 9.41 14.85 12.60
N GLU A 6 9.22 14.23 13.76
CA GLU A 6 9.30 12.79 13.95
C GLU A 6 8.37 12.12 12.93
N LYS A 7 8.97 11.43 11.96
CA LYS A 7 8.21 10.75 10.91
C LYS A 7 7.33 9.66 11.55
N VAL A 8 6.15 9.45 10.99
CA VAL A 8 5.23 8.40 11.47
C VAL A 8 5.26 7.17 10.57
N GLU A 9 4.99 6.01 11.17
CA GLU A 9 4.96 4.73 10.47
C GLU A 9 3.53 4.19 10.32
N LEU A 10 3.13 3.93 9.08
CA LEU A 10 1.88 3.26 8.72
C LEU A 10 2.19 1.82 8.30
N SER A 11 1.55 0.87 8.97
CA SER A 11 1.57 -0.53 8.58
C SER A 11 0.49 -0.78 7.53
N LEU A 12 0.85 -1.42 6.43
CA LEU A 12 -0.02 -1.71 5.30
C LEU A 12 -0.16 -3.21 5.12
N GLU A 13 -1.37 -3.68 4.80
CA GLU A 13 -1.60 -5.05 4.36
C GLU A 13 -2.49 -5.10 3.13
N ILE A 14 -2.12 -5.93 2.15
CA ILE A 14 -2.99 -6.27 1.03
C ILE A 14 -4.02 -7.30 1.46
N ILE A 15 -5.29 -6.92 1.34
CA ILE A 15 -6.43 -7.78 1.61
C ILE A 15 -7.05 -8.22 0.29
N VAL A 16 -7.07 -9.53 0.06
CA VAL A 16 -7.70 -10.15 -1.12
C VAL A 16 -9.21 -10.16 -0.95
N ASP A 17 -9.94 -9.95 -2.04
CA ASP A 17 -11.40 -10.00 -2.06
C ASP A 17 -11.91 -11.35 -1.49
N PRO A 18 -12.90 -11.31 -0.57
CA PRO A 18 -13.42 -12.51 0.08
C PRO A 18 -14.28 -13.39 -0.85
N GLN A 19 -14.42 -13.06 -2.13
CA GLN A 19 -15.02 -13.91 -3.17
C GLN A 19 -13.96 -14.56 -4.08
N ALA A 20 -12.67 -14.26 -3.91
CA ALA A 20 -11.61 -14.92 -4.68
C ALA A 20 -11.56 -16.42 -4.38
N ASP A 21 -11.26 -17.23 -5.39
CA ASP A 21 -11.07 -18.68 -5.29
C ASP A 21 -9.99 -19.06 -4.27
N ASP A 22 -10.18 -20.18 -3.55
CA ASP A 22 -9.25 -20.65 -2.52
C ASP A 22 -7.84 -20.92 -3.06
N SER A 23 -7.74 -21.41 -4.30
CA SER A 23 -6.45 -21.62 -4.99
C SER A 23 -5.69 -20.31 -5.17
N ILE A 24 -6.40 -19.24 -5.56
CA ILE A 24 -5.83 -17.91 -5.77
C ILE A 24 -5.39 -17.31 -4.43
N ARG A 25 -6.18 -17.48 -3.36
CA ARG A 25 -5.80 -17.04 -2.01
C ARG A 25 -4.52 -17.71 -1.53
N SER A 26 -4.43 -19.03 -1.70
CA SER A 26 -3.26 -19.81 -1.29
C SER A 26 -2.00 -19.37 -2.05
N GLU A 27 -2.13 -19.02 -3.33
CA GLU A 27 -1.03 -18.47 -4.13
C GLU A 27 -0.60 -17.09 -3.62
N ILE A 28 -1.56 -16.22 -3.30
CA ILE A 28 -1.31 -14.85 -2.82
C ILE A 28 -0.74 -14.83 -1.39
N GLU A 29 -1.11 -15.78 -0.53
CA GLU A 29 -0.54 -15.91 0.81
C GLU A 29 0.97 -16.10 0.81
N ASN A 30 1.50 -16.77 -0.22
CA ASN A 30 2.92 -17.04 -0.39
C ASN A 30 3.62 -16.06 -1.35
N LEU A 31 2.89 -15.08 -1.87
CA LEU A 31 3.42 -14.13 -2.85
C LEU A 31 4.37 -13.14 -2.17
N ALA A 32 5.63 -13.15 -2.59
CA ALA A 32 6.62 -12.15 -2.21
C ALA A 32 6.43 -10.89 -3.07
N ILE A 33 5.71 -9.91 -2.52
CA ILE A 33 5.50 -8.61 -3.17
C ILE A 33 6.68 -7.71 -2.89
N ASP A 34 7.35 -7.30 -3.96
CA ASP A 34 8.56 -6.49 -3.88
C ASP A 34 8.26 -5.00 -3.64
N LYS A 35 9.29 -4.27 -3.23
CA LYS A 35 9.23 -2.83 -2.96
C LYS A 35 8.72 -1.99 -4.13
N ILE A 36 9.07 -2.34 -5.37
CA ILE A 36 8.68 -1.56 -6.56
C ILE A 36 7.17 -1.71 -6.78
N THR A 37 6.66 -2.92 -6.63
CA THR A 37 5.22 -3.20 -6.71
C THR A 37 4.46 -2.43 -5.63
N TRP A 38 4.94 -2.44 -4.38
CA TRP A 38 4.37 -1.62 -3.30
C TRP A 38 4.36 -0.12 -3.63
N MET A 39 5.48 0.43 -4.11
CA MET A 39 5.57 1.83 -4.53
C MET A 39 4.55 2.15 -5.63
N SER A 40 4.36 1.25 -6.59
CA SER A 40 3.40 1.42 -7.67
C SER A 40 1.96 1.47 -7.16
N ILE A 41 1.59 0.56 -6.24
CA ILE A 41 0.26 0.55 -5.59
C ILE A 41 0.01 1.85 -4.82
N ILE A 42 0.97 2.26 -3.98
CA ILE A 42 0.88 3.48 -3.17
C ILE A 42 0.73 4.72 -4.08
N ASN A 43 1.59 4.86 -5.09
CA ASN A 43 1.56 5.98 -6.03
C ASN A 43 0.25 6.01 -6.83
N SER A 44 -0.25 4.85 -7.26
CA SER A 44 -1.53 4.74 -7.96
C SER A 44 -2.68 5.21 -7.06
N SER A 45 -2.68 4.79 -5.79
CA SER A 45 -3.69 5.22 -4.82
C SER A 45 -3.70 6.75 -4.60
N LEU A 46 -2.53 7.34 -4.40
CA LEU A 46 -2.35 8.77 -4.18
C LEU A 46 -2.73 9.58 -5.42
N THR A 47 -2.33 9.11 -6.61
CA THR A 47 -2.64 9.75 -7.88
C THR A 47 -4.13 9.74 -8.15
N LYS A 48 -4.82 8.62 -7.84
CA LYS A 48 -6.25 8.48 -8.05
C LYS A 48 -7.06 9.49 -7.25
N LEU A 49 -6.65 9.80 -6.01
CA LEU A 49 -7.39 10.70 -5.12
C LEU A 49 -6.91 12.15 -5.17
N TYR A 50 -5.61 12.38 -5.35
CA TYR A 50 -4.98 13.71 -5.24
C TYR A 50 -4.20 14.14 -6.49
N GLY A 51 -4.27 13.38 -7.58
CA GLY A 51 -3.57 13.68 -8.83
C GLY A 51 -2.04 13.71 -8.67
N ILE A 52 -1.39 14.52 -9.51
CA ILE A 52 0.08 14.65 -9.54
C ILE A 52 0.62 15.09 -8.18
N SER A 53 -0.08 16.00 -7.49
CA SER A 53 0.30 16.47 -6.16
C SER A 53 0.40 15.35 -5.14
N GLY A 54 -0.49 14.34 -5.22
CA GLY A 54 -0.43 13.15 -4.38
C GLY A 54 0.79 12.27 -4.69
N SER A 55 1.09 12.06 -5.97
CA SER A 55 2.21 11.21 -6.40
C SER A 55 3.59 11.74 -5.97
N CYS A 56 3.68 13.05 -5.68
CA CYS A 56 4.90 13.71 -5.23
C CYS A 56 5.07 13.70 -3.70
N LEU A 57 4.12 13.17 -2.93
CA LEU A 57 4.24 13.15 -1.47
C LEU A 57 5.42 12.27 -1.05
N PRO A 58 6.33 12.77 -0.19
CA PRO A 58 7.49 12.02 0.23
C PRO A 58 7.09 10.87 1.16
N TYR A 59 7.59 9.67 0.88
CA TYR A 59 7.49 8.53 1.77
C TYR A 59 8.70 7.61 1.62
N THR A 60 8.87 6.69 2.56
CA THR A 60 9.90 5.64 2.49
C THR A 60 9.30 4.33 2.97
N ILE A 61 9.44 3.27 2.17
CA ILE A 61 9.11 1.91 2.65
C ILE A 61 10.31 1.42 3.47
N THR A 62 10.11 1.25 4.78
CA THR A 62 11.14 0.85 5.76
C THR A 62 11.23 -0.66 5.93
N GLY A 63 10.19 -1.40 5.54
CA GLY A 63 10.22 -2.84 5.42
C GLY A 63 9.03 -3.39 4.63
N GLU A 64 9.22 -4.56 4.04
CA GLU A 64 8.17 -5.32 3.36
C GLU A 64 8.34 -6.81 3.64
N ASN A 65 7.22 -7.50 3.82
CA ASN A 65 7.16 -8.94 3.99
C ASN A 65 5.91 -9.48 3.29
N GLY A 66 6.07 -9.91 2.05
CA GLY A 66 4.97 -10.38 1.21
C GLY A 66 3.88 -9.32 1.11
N ARG A 67 2.70 -9.66 1.64
CA ARG A 67 1.50 -8.79 1.62
C ARG A 67 1.50 -7.68 2.67
N SER A 68 2.55 -7.53 3.45
CA SER A 68 2.68 -6.44 4.42
C SER A 68 3.82 -5.50 4.07
N ALA A 69 3.66 -4.21 4.35
CA ALA A 69 4.71 -3.21 4.25
C ALA A 69 4.59 -2.15 5.34
N VAL A 70 5.72 -1.53 5.71
CA VAL A 70 5.78 -0.40 6.63
C VAL A 70 6.21 0.84 5.86
N LEU A 71 5.38 1.87 5.95
CA LEU A 71 5.53 3.13 5.26
C LEU A 71 5.84 4.24 6.27
N GLN A 72 6.98 4.89 6.09
CA GLN A 72 7.37 6.05 6.87
C GLN A 72 7.03 7.34 6.09
N ILE A 73 6.24 8.23 6.70
CA ILE A 73 5.72 9.45 6.08
C ILE A 73 5.87 10.67 6.97
N ASP A 74 5.67 11.84 6.39
CA ASP A 74 5.49 13.08 7.15
C ASP A 74 4.12 13.07 7.86
N PRO A 75 4.05 13.40 9.17
CA PRO A 75 2.79 13.41 9.91
C PRO A 75 1.71 14.30 9.28
N ARG A 76 2.10 15.39 8.58
CA ARG A 76 1.16 16.35 7.96
C ARG A 76 0.44 15.78 6.75
N ASP A 77 0.99 14.73 6.13
CA ASP A 77 0.40 14.09 4.97
C ASP A 77 -0.37 12.80 5.32
N ARG A 78 -0.39 12.41 6.60
CA ARG A 78 -1.03 11.18 7.08
C ARG A 78 -2.46 11.00 6.58
N ASP A 79 -3.32 11.99 6.75
CA ASP A 79 -4.72 11.90 6.31
C ASP A 79 -4.85 11.61 4.81
N LYS A 80 -3.91 12.12 3.99
CA LYS A 80 -3.91 11.87 2.54
C LYS A 80 -3.54 10.42 2.26
N PHE A 81 -2.50 9.90 2.91
CA PHE A 81 -2.11 8.49 2.77
C PHE A 81 -3.24 7.57 3.24
N GLU A 82 -3.78 7.78 4.43
CA GLU A 82 -4.87 6.93 4.97
C GLU A 82 -6.11 6.96 4.05
N SER A 83 -6.52 8.15 3.60
CA SER A 83 -7.69 8.28 2.70
C SER A 83 -7.45 7.65 1.32
N SER A 84 -6.26 7.81 0.74
CA SER A 84 -5.96 7.23 -0.57
C SER A 84 -5.84 5.71 -0.51
N LEU A 85 -5.21 5.18 0.54
CA LEU A 85 -5.02 3.75 0.76
C LEU A 85 -6.35 3.07 1.09
N PHE A 86 -7.20 3.69 1.90
CA PHE A 86 -8.54 3.17 2.20
C PHE A 86 -9.42 3.06 0.94
N ALA A 87 -9.32 4.02 0.03
CA ALA A 87 -10.04 4.00 -1.25
C ALA A 87 -9.33 3.17 -2.35
N CYS A 88 -8.20 2.53 -2.02
CA CYS A 88 -7.40 1.78 -2.97
C CYS A 88 -8.06 0.43 -3.28
N THR A 89 -8.38 0.24 -4.55
CA THR A 89 -8.82 -1.04 -5.12
C THR A 89 -7.97 -1.30 -6.36
N PHE A 90 -7.38 -2.48 -6.47
CA PHE A 90 -6.56 -2.86 -7.61
C PHE A 90 -6.69 -4.35 -7.89
N ASN A 91 -6.31 -4.77 -9.10
CA ASN A 91 -6.20 -6.18 -9.42
C ASN A 91 -4.72 -6.57 -9.44
N LEU A 92 -4.36 -7.66 -8.76
CA LEU A 92 -2.96 -8.14 -8.71
C LEU A 92 -2.43 -8.53 -10.09
N ASN A 93 -3.30 -8.84 -11.06
CA ASN A 93 -2.89 -9.19 -12.42
C ASN A 93 -2.14 -8.06 -13.15
N GLN A 94 -2.27 -6.81 -12.67
CA GLN A 94 -1.55 -5.65 -13.18
C GLN A 94 -0.04 -5.74 -12.90
N TYR A 95 0.34 -6.53 -11.89
CA TYR A 95 1.71 -6.71 -11.43
C TYR A 95 2.19 -8.16 -11.65
N TYR A 96 1.28 -9.12 -11.50
CA TYR A 96 1.53 -10.56 -11.61
C TYR A 96 0.49 -11.19 -12.53
N SER A 97 0.79 -11.30 -13.83
CA SER A 97 -0.19 -11.64 -14.89
C SER A 97 -0.99 -12.94 -14.70
N THR A 98 -0.57 -13.84 -13.81
CA THR A 98 -1.25 -15.10 -13.50
C THR A 98 -2.25 -15.00 -12.35
N ILE A 99 -2.27 -13.88 -11.62
CA ILE A 99 -3.03 -13.71 -10.38
C ILE A 99 -4.23 -12.80 -10.59
N GLU A 100 -5.38 -13.38 -10.94
CA GLU A 100 -6.63 -12.64 -11.14
C GLU A 100 -7.35 -12.40 -9.80
N ALA A 101 -6.84 -11.47 -8.99
CA ALA A 101 -7.40 -11.16 -7.68
C ALA A 101 -7.60 -9.67 -7.46
N ASN A 102 -8.84 -9.28 -7.15
CA ASN A 102 -9.13 -7.94 -6.67
C ASN A 102 -8.67 -7.81 -5.22
N CYS A 103 -8.03 -6.69 -4.91
CA CYS A 103 -7.40 -6.42 -3.63
C CYS A 103 -7.69 -5.01 -3.16
N THR A 104 -7.62 -4.83 -1.85
CA THR A 104 -7.68 -3.54 -1.15
C THR A 104 -6.49 -3.40 -0.22
N ILE A 105 -6.23 -2.18 0.26
CA ILE A 105 -5.21 -1.94 1.28
C ILE A 105 -5.87 -1.64 2.62
N ARG A 106 -5.45 -2.35 3.65
CA ARG A 106 -5.69 -1.99 5.04
C ARG A 106 -4.47 -1.25 5.58
N SER A 107 -4.68 -0.05 6.12
CA SER A 107 -3.65 0.69 6.86
C SER A 107 -3.95 0.70 8.36
N SER A 108 -2.92 0.54 9.19
CA SER A 108 -2.98 0.65 10.65
C SER A 108 -1.77 1.40 11.19
N ASN A 109 -1.86 1.90 12.42
CA ASN A 109 -0.68 2.42 13.11
C ASN A 109 0.29 1.27 13.39
N SER A 110 1.59 1.52 13.22
CA SER A 110 2.64 0.54 13.58
C SER A 110 2.92 0.49 15.10
N ALA A 111 2.06 1.12 15.92
CA ALA A 111 2.24 1.31 17.36
C ALA A 111 1.23 0.51 18.23
N GLU A 112 0.59 -0.51 17.67
CA GLU A 112 -0.27 -1.46 18.40
C GLU A 112 0.22 -2.90 18.28
#